data_AF-A0A381P1Z9-F1
#
_entry.id   AF-A0A381P1Z9-F1
#
_cell.length_a   1.000
_cell.length_b   1.000
_cell.length_c   1.000
_cell.angle_alpha   90.00
_cell.angle_beta   90.00
_cell.angle_gamma   90.00
#
_symmetry.space_group_name_H-M   'P 1'
#
loop_
_entity.id
_entity.type
_entity.pdbx_description
1 polymer ?
#
loop_
_entity_poly.entity_id
_entity_poly.type
_entity_poly.pdbx_seq_one_letter_code
_entity_poly.pdbx_strand_id
1 'polypeptide(L)'
;ELRLIILPSDGTRWFHGPTNVIGIAPHDDTGTGRNCFVFYRQAIWFRQQAVFRCREAIQARTEAQIRGVEVDPFIDSYAPADCGNYLPSLTAMIVARAAAHEMVHILLNQLDHRPAGLMRNSFDIRDWFTQDHTLFQLDMNEIQQLRQQLGGDPNER
;
A
#
# COMPACT_ATOMS: atom_id res chain seq x y z
N GLU A 1 -21.78 -8.67 -3.25
CA GLU A 1 -21.48 -7.57 -2.30
C GLU A 1 -20.06 -7.75 -1.77
N LEU A 2 -19.25 -6.68 -1.78
CA LEU A 2 -17.94 -6.66 -1.10
C LEU A 2 -18.17 -6.18 0.33
N ARG A 3 -17.70 -6.93 1.32
CA ARG A 3 -17.83 -6.55 2.73
C ARG A 3 -16.46 -6.22 3.30
N LEU A 4 -16.29 -5.01 3.83
CA LEU A 4 -15.10 -4.64 4.58
C LEU A 4 -15.29 -4.96 6.06
N ILE A 5 -14.43 -5.81 6.61
CA ILE A 5 -14.45 -6.24 8.00
C ILE A 5 -13.15 -5.80 8.65
N ILE A 6 -13.22 -4.93 9.66
CA ILE A 6 -12.04 -4.46 10.38
C ILE A 6 -11.76 -5.45 11.52
N LEU A 7 -10.61 -6.12 11.47
CA LEU A 7 -10.20 -7.08 12.49
C LEU A 7 -9.23 -6.43 13.50
N PRO A 8 -9.47 -6.62 14.81
CA PRO A 8 -8.70 -5.93 15.84
C PRO A 8 -7.23 -6.33 15.95
N SER A 9 -6.78 -7.61 15.84
CA SER A 9 -5.30 -7.86 15.91
C SER A 9 -4.70 -9.25 15.64
N ASP A 10 -5.47 -10.28 15.33
CA ASP A 10 -5.03 -11.67 15.55
C ASP A 10 -5.23 -12.57 14.33
N GLY A 11 -6.02 -12.12 13.35
CA GLY A 11 -6.35 -12.91 12.17
C GLY A 11 -5.26 -13.01 11.10
N THR A 12 -4.18 -12.21 11.14
CA THR A 12 -3.12 -12.23 10.09
C THR A 12 -2.49 -13.60 9.92
N ARG A 13 -2.43 -14.40 10.99
CA ARG A 13 -1.92 -15.78 10.98
C ARG A 13 -2.81 -16.73 10.14
N TRP A 14 -4.08 -16.41 9.96
CA TRP A 14 -5.01 -17.17 9.12
C TRP A 14 -4.84 -16.88 7.62
N PHE A 15 -4.05 -15.84 7.26
CA PHE A 15 -3.80 -15.42 5.88
C PHE A 15 -2.31 -15.55 5.49
N HIS A 16 -1.58 -16.48 6.11
CA HIS A 16 -0.21 -16.88 5.74
C HIS A 16 0.91 -15.81 5.77
N GLY A 17 0.78 -14.72 6.53
CA GLY A 17 1.97 -13.90 6.80
C GLY A 17 1.73 -12.54 7.44
N PRO A 18 2.77 -11.96 8.09
CA PRO A 18 2.69 -10.70 8.84
C PRO A 18 2.73 -9.42 7.97
N THR A 19 2.73 -9.53 6.64
CA THR A 19 3.01 -8.40 5.74
C THR A 19 1.77 -7.65 5.27
N ASN A 20 0.58 -8.25 5.37
CA ASN A 20 -0.59 -7.71 4.70
C ASN A 20 -1.41 -6.84 5.65
N VAL A 21 -1.74 -5.63 5.20
CA VAL A 21 -2.64 -4.69 5.89
C VAL A 21 -4.10 -5.06 5.63
N ILE A 22 -4.37 -5.72 4.51
CA ILE A 22 -5.68 -6.21 4.11
C ILE A 22 -5.54 -7.64 3.59
N GLY A 23 -6.51 -8.51 3.84
CA GLY A 23 -6.56 -9.86 3.29
C GLY A 23 -7.92 -10.18 2.70
N ILE A 24 -7.96 -11.09 1.74
CA ILE A 24 -9.19 -11.55 1.10
C ILE A 24 -9.42 -13.01 1.48
N ALA A 25 -10.61 -13.36 1.97
CA ALA A 25 -10.97 -14.77 2.08
C ALA A 25 -11.67 -15.23 0.79
N PRO A 26 -11.21 -16.33 0.17
CA PRO A 26 -11.95 -16.96 -0.92
C PRO A 26 -13.27 -17.57 -0.40
N HIS A 27 -14.23 -17.65 -1.32
CA HIS A 27 -15.67 -17.89 -1.16
C HIS A 27 -16.09 -19.21 -0.48
N ASP A 28 -17.39 -19.28 -0.09
CA ASP A 28 -18.16 -20.52 0.02
C ASP A 28 -18.88 -20.87 -1.30
N ASP A 29 -19.44 -22.08 -1.39
CA ASP A 29 -20.00 -22.71 -2.60
C ASP A 29 -21.17 -21.94 -3.26
N THR A 30 -21.65 -20.84 -2.66
CA THR A 30 -22.77 -20.02 -3.14
C THR A 30 -22.34 -18.71 -3.81
N GLY A 31 -21.04 -18.41 -3.86
CA GLY A 31 -20.47 -17.32 -4.67
C GLY A 31 -20.83 -15.90 -4.23
N THR A 32 -21.54 -15.72 -3.11
CA THR A 32 -22.14 -14.42 -2.78
C THR A 32 -21.53 -13.79 -1.51
N GLY A 33 -20.27 -13.38 -1.62
CA GLY A 33 -19.61 -12.54 -0.61
C GLY A 33 -18.09 -12.50 -0.77
N ARG A 34 -17.54 -11.35 -1.17
CA ARG A 34 -16.08 -11.11 -1.16
C ARG A 34 -15.75 -10.35 0.12
N ASN A 35 -15.27 -11.07 1.14
CA ASN A 35 -14.89 -10.46 2.41
C ASN A 35 -13.46 -9.93 2.31
N CYS A 36 -13.32 -8.64 2.59
CA CYS A 36 -12.06 -7.91 2.64
C CYS A 36 -11.79 -7.59 4.12
N PHE A 37 -10.72 -8.14 4.67
CA PHE A 37 -10.36 -7.99 6.08
C PHE A 37 -9.28 -6.94 6.23
N VAL A 38 -9.55 -5.88 6.99
CA VAL A 38 -8.54 -4.87 7.32
C VAL A 38 -7.89 -5.24 8.66
N PHE A 39 -6.59 -5.53 8.65
CA PHE A 39 -5.81 -5.83 9.85
C PHE A 39 -5.35 -4.52 10.50
N TYR A 40 -6.21 -3.93 11.34
CA TYR A 40 -6.01 -2.57 11.85
C TYR A 40 -4.71 -2.38 12.63
N ARG A 41 -4.31 -3.35 13.46
CA ARG A 41 -3.00 -3.28 14.15
C ARG A 41 -1.81 -3.31 13.22
N GLN A 42 -1.91 -4.00 12.09
CA GLN A 42 -0.85 -4.00 11.08
C GLN A 42 -0.75 -2.63 10.42
N ALA A 43 -1.89 -2.00 10.10
CA ALA A 43 -1.93 -0.62 9.62
C ALA A 43 -1.29 0.37 10.61
N ILE A 44 -1.54 0.20 11.92
CA ILE A 44 -0.89 0.99 12.96
C ILE A 44 0.62 0.73 13.01
N TRP A 45 1.06 -0.52 12.89
CA TRP A 45 2.48 -0.85 12.92
C TRP A 45 3.23 -0.20 11.75
N PHE A 46 2.70 -0.31 10.52
CA PHE A 46 3.26 0.39 9.36
C PHE A 46 3.29 1.91 9.57
N ARG A 47 2.24 2.46 10.21
CA ARG A 47 2.20 3.88 10.57
C ARG A 47 3.34 4.25 11.52
N GLN A 48 3.58 3.46 12.56
CA GLN A 48 4.65 3.70 13.51
C GLN A 48 6.03 3.68 12.85
N GLN A 49 6.28 2.71 11.96
CA GLN A 49 7.52 2.63 11.19
C GLN A 49 7.72 3.87 10.32
N ALA A 50 6.68 4.33 9.64
CA ALA A 50 6.75 5.52 8.80
C ALA A 50 6.97 6.81 9.61
N VAL A 51 6.26 6.96 10.73
CA VAL A 51 6.44 8.10 11.66
C VAL A 51 7.88 8.16 12.18
N PHE A 52 8.44 7.01 12.59
CA PHE A 52 9.80 6.92 13.10
C PHE A 52 10.81 7.40 12.05
N ARG A 53 10.77 6.81 10.85
CA ARG A 53 11.66 7.17 9.74
C ARG A 53 11.54 8.63 9.31
N CYS A 54 10.32 9.16 9.32
CA CYS A 54 10.08 10.56 9.02
C CYS A 54 10.69 11.51 10.04
N ARG A 55 10.59 11.18 11.33
CA ARG A 55 11.23 11.99 12.38
C ARG A 55 12.74 11.98 12.24
N GLU A 56 13.34 10.82 12.01
CA GLU A 56 14.78 10.71 11.76
C GLU A 56 15.22 11.54 10.55
N ALA A 57 14.50 11.46 9.43
CA ALA A 57 14.82 12.21 8.23
C ALA A 57 14.68 13.72 8.41
N ILE A 58 13.62 14.19 9.09
CA ILE A 58 13.44 15.61 9.43
C ILE A 58 14.60 16.09 10.31
N GLN A 59 14.98 15.31 11.32
CA GLN A 59 16.08 15.67 12.21
C GLN A 59 17.41 15.74 11.44
N ALA A 60 17.74 14.72 10.65
CA ALA A 60 18.97 14.67 9.86
C ALA A 60 19.08 15.85 8.88
N ARG A 61 17.98 16.19 8.19
CA ARG A 61 17.91 17.37 7.31
C ARG A 61 18.15 18.66 8.06
N THR A 62 17.53 18.81 9.23
CA THR A 62 17.71 19.98 10.09
C THR A 62 19.17 20.13 10.51
N GLU A 63 19.80 19.04 10.95
CA GLU A 63 21.21 19.03 11.36
C GLU A 63 22.16 19.33 10.20
N ALA A 64 21.92 18.74 9.03
CA ALA A 64 22.71 18.97 7.82
C ALA A 64 22.64 20.45 7.39
N GLN A 65 21.43 21.03 7.42
CA GLN A 65 21.21 22.45 7.14
C GLN A 65 21.97 23.36 8.11
N ILE A 66 21.93 23.07 9.41
CA ILE A 66 22.67 23.84 10.43
C ILE A 66 24.19 23.77 10.20
N ARG A 67 24.69 22.61 9.79
CA ARG A 67 26.12 22.36 9.57
C ARG A 67 26.61 22.79 8.18
N GLY A 68 25.71 23.14 7.26
CA GLY A 68 26.06 23.46 5.87
C GLY A 68 26.62 22.26 5.10
N VAL A 69 26.18 21.05 5.43
CA VAL A 69 26.60 19.80 4.76
C VAL A 69 25.42 19.18 4.02
N GLU A 70 25.71 18.29 3.07
CA GLU A 70 24.68 17.49 2.41
C GLU A 70 24.09 16.44 3.35
N VAL A 71 22.81 16.12 3.11
CA VAL A 71 22.13 15.03 3.81
C VAL A 71 22.63 13.70 3.26
N ASP A 72 22.83 12.72 4.14
CA ASP A 72 23.21 11.38 3.72
C ASP A 72 22.18 10.84 2.69
N PRO A 73 22.61 10.45 1.47
CA PRO A 73 21.71 9.92 0.45
C PRO A 73 20.86 8.74 0.92
N PHE A 74 21.33 7.97 1.90
CA PHE A 74 20.54 6.92 2.52
C PHE A 74 19.29 7.47 3.20
N ILE A 75 19.38 8.59 3.93
CA ILE A 75 18.24 9.24 4.58
C ILE A 75 17.20 9.69 3.55
N ASP A 76 17.64 10.29 2.46
CA ASP A 76 16.74 10.71 1.37
C ASP A 76 16.16 9.53 0.59
N SER A 77 16.81 8.36 0.65
CA SER A 77 16.33 7.15 -0.01
C SER A 77 15.11 6.50 0.67
N TYR A 78 14.83 6.77 1.96
CA TYR A 78 13.76 6.07 2.68
C TYR A 78 12.68 6.96 3.30
N ALA A 79 12.76 8.29 3.17
CA ALA A 79 11.71 9.19 3.61
C ALA A 79 11.58 10.41 2.67
N PRO A 80 10.39 10.71 2.13
CA PRO A 80 10.17 11.93 1.33
C PRO A 80 10.53 13.22 2.09
N ALA A 81 10.87 14.27 1.36
CA ALA A 81 11.24 15.57 1.93
C ALA A 81 10.09 16.21 2.74
N ASP A 82 8.85 16.01 2.28
CA ASP A 82 7.63 16.60 2.81
C ASP A 82 6.92 15.72 3.84
N CYS A 83 7.59 14.69 4.37
CA CYS A 83 6.88 13.60 5.03
C CYS A 83 6.20 13.94 6.37
N GLY A 84 6.54 15.09 6.97
CA GLY A 84 5.80 15.65 8.09
C GLY A 84 4.35 16.02 7.75
N ASN A 85 4.05 16.36 6.49
CA ASN A 85 2.76 16.90 6.07
C ASN A 85 1.62 15.88 6.09
N TYR A 86 1.93 14.58 5.96
CA TYR A 86 0.92 13.53 5.86
C TYR A 86 0.88 12.60 7.08
N LEU A 87 1.64 12.88 8.15
CA LEU A 87 1.56 12.13 9.42
C LEU A 87 0.11 11.98 9.96
N PRO A 88 -0.78 12.99 9.83
CA PRO A 88 -2.17 12.84 10.26
C PRO A 88 -2.99 11.86 9.41
N SER A 89 -2.72 11.78 8.10
CA SER A 89 -3.46 10.95 7.14
C SER A 89 -2.79 9.59 6.87
N LEU A 90 -1.64 9.32 7.47
CA LEU A 90 -0.76 8.21 7.11
C LEU A 90 -1.42 6.83 7.26
N THR A 91 -2.20 6.61 8.31
CA THR A 91 -2.97 5.36 8.47
C THR A 91 -4.03 5.19 7.40
N ALA A 92 -4.72 6.27 7.01
CA ALA A 92 -5.73 6.22 5.95
C ALA A 92 -5.08 5.90 4.60
N MET A 93 -3.91 6.49 4.30
CA MET A 93 -3.16 6.17 3.09
C MET A 93 -2.72 4.70 3.03
N ILE A 94 -2.21 4.15 4.14
CA ILE A 94 -1.83 2.72 4.22
C ILE A 94 -3.02 1.82 3.91
N VAL A 95 -4.15 2.08 4.57
CA VAL A 95 -5.35 1.27 4.37
C VAL A 95 -5.88 1.42 2.95
N ALA A 96 -5.92 2.63 2.40
CA ALA A 96 -6.40 2.87 1.04
C ALA A 96 -5.51 2.20 -0.02
N ARG A 97 -4.18 2.27 0.13
CA ARG A 97 -3.23 1.65 -0.80
C ARG A 97 -3.27 0.13 -0.72
N ALA A 98 -3.31 -0.43 0.49
CA ALA A 98 -3.52 -1.85 0.67
C ALA A 98 -4.88 -2.29 0.10
N ALA A 99 -5.93 -1.49 0.26
CA ALA A 99 -7.25 -1.83 -0.29
C ALA A 99 -7.24 -1.86 -1.80
N ALA A 100 -6.59 -0.88 -2.43
CA ALA A 100 -6.41 -0.86 -3.88
C ALA A 100 -5.66 -2.10 -4.37
N HIS A 101 -4.56 -2.50 -3.71
CA HIS A 101 -3.80 -3.71 -4.02
C HIS A 101 -4.69 -4.97 -3.98
N GLU A 102 -5.40 -5.18 -2.87
CA GLU A 102 -6.30 -6.33 -2.72
C GLU A 102 -7.49 -6.27 -3.71
N MET A 103 -8.01 -5.08 -4.01
CA MET A 103 -9.05 -4.95 -5.03
C MET A 103 -8.57 -5.41 -6.42
N VAL A 104 -7.29 -5.23 -6.75
CA VAL A 104 -6.75 -5.74 -8.02
C VAL A 104 -6.64 -7.26 -8.01
N HIS A 105 -6.24 -7.89 -6.89
CA HIS A 105 -6.33 -9.36 -6.73
C HIS A 105 -7.75 -9.88 -7.00
N ILE A 106 -8.76 -9.20 -6.44
CA ILE A 106 -10.17 -9.54 -6.63
C ILE A 106 -10.62 -9.36 -8.08
N LEU A 107 -10.26 -8.24 -8.69
CA LEU A 107 -10.71 -7.87 -10.03
C LEU A 107 -10.04 -8.70 -11.12
N LEU A 108 -8.79 -9.15 -10.90
CA LEU A 108 -8.06 -10.05 -11.79
C LEU A 108 -8.30 -11.53 -11.47
N ASN A 109 -8.93 -11.85 -10.34
CA ASN A 109 -9.07 -13.20 -9.82
C ASN A 109 -7.71 -13.95 -9.79
N GLN A 110 -6.66 -13.26 -9.35
CA GLN A 110 -5.28 -13.77 -9.28
C GLN A 110 -4.69 -13.44 -7.92
N LEU A 111 -3.87 -14.33 -7.37
CA LEU A 111 -3.11 -14.11 -6.12
C LEU A 111 -1.64 -13.76 -6.38
N ASP A 112 -1.20 -13.77 -7.63
CA ASP A 112 0.18 -13.51 -7.99
C ASP A 112 0.51 -12.02 -7.89
N HIS A 113 1.59 -11.72 -7.18
CA HIS A 113 2.18 -10.39 -7.17
C HIS A 113 3.05 -10.17 -8.41
N ARG A 114 3.36 -8.91 -8.69
CA ARG A 114 4.23 -8.48 -9.80
C ARG A 114 5.49 -7.78 -9.31
N PRO A 115 6.44 -7.49 -10.22
CA PRO A 115 7.57 -6.61 -9.91
C PRO A 115 7.21 -5.12 -9.86
N ALA A 116 6.09 -4.72 -10.46
CA ALA A 116 5.69 -3.32 -10.66
C ALA A 116 4.17 -3.15 -10.52
N GLY A 117 3.69 -1.90 -10.67
CA GLY A 117 2.28 -1.56 -10.60
C GLY A 117 1.71 -1.61 -9.19
N LEU A 118 0.38 -1.68 -9.10
CA LEU A 118 -0.30 -1.83 -7.81
C LEU A 118 -0.03 -3.21 -7.21
N MET A 119 0.13 -4.25 -8.02
CA MET A 119 0.33 -5.65 -7.59
C MET A 119 1.76 -5.95 -7.16
N ARG A 120 2.63 -4.95 -7.04
CA ARG A 120 4.01 -5.17 -6.67
C ARG A 120 4.14 -5.88 -5.31
N ASN A 121 5.07 -6.82 -5.20
CA ASN A 121 5.30 -7.58 -3.96
C ASN A 121 6.16 -6.84 -2.91
N SER A 122 6.47 -5.55 -3.14
CA SER A 122 7.37 -4.77 -2.31
C SER A 122 6.66 -3.56 -1.68
N PHE A 123 6.94 -3.36 -0.40
CA PHE A 123 6.52 -2.16 0.32
C PHE A 123 7.63 -1.12 0.27
N ASP A 124 7.58 -0.20 -0.70
CA ASP A 124 8.41 1.01 -0.69
C ASP A 124 7.69 2.15 0.00
N ILE A 125 8.18 2.52 1.18
CA ILE A 125 7.69 3.62 2.00
C ILE A 125 7.50 4.93 1.19
N ARG A 126 8.40 5.26 0.26
CA ARG A 126 8.30 6.50 -0.54
C ARG A 126 7.03 6.50 -1.38
N ASP A 127 6.80 5.39 -2.05
CA ASP A 127 5.67 5.19 -2.95
C ASP A 127 4.36 4.90 -2.20
N TRP A 128 4.41 4.57 -0.91
CA TRP A 128 3.23 4.36 -0.06
C TRP A 128 2.81 5.61 0.72
N PHE A 129 3.70 6.59 0.82
CA PHE A 129 3.44 7.81 1.58
C PHE A 129 3.59 9.12 0.80
N THR A 130 4.04 9.07 -0.45
CA THR A 130 4.00 10.21 -1.37
C THR A 130 2.56 10.67 -1.67
N GLN A 131 2.36 11.98 -1.85
CA GLN A 131 1.13 12.52 -2.45
C GLN A 131 1.11 12.38 -3.98
N ASP A 132 2.24 12.01 -4.59
CA ASP A 132 2.28 11.67 -6.00
C ASP A 132 1.59 10.34 -6.25
N HIS A 133 0.32 10.42 -6.62
CA HIS A 133 -0.51 9.26 -6.93
C HIS A 133 -0.04 8.51 -8.18
N THR A 134 0.82 9.10 -9.02
CA THR A 134 1.35 8.40 -10.22
C THR A 134 2.35 7.30 -9.86
N LEU A 135 2.96 7.38 -8.67
CA LEU A 135 3.82 6.32 -8.12
C LEU A 135 3.01 5.15 -7.55
N PHE A 136 1.69 5.30 -7.41
CA PHE A 136 0.78 4.29 -6.92
C PHE A 136 -0.44 4.16 -7.85
N GLN A 137 -0.19 3.62 -9.04
CA GLN A 137 -1.18 3.42 -10.09
C GLN A 137 -1.03 2.05 -10.72
N LEU A 138 -2.08 1.63 -11.44
CA LEU A 138 -2.04 0.40 -12.23
C LEU A 138 -0.97 0.53 -13.32
N ASP A 139 -0.17 -0.52 -13.52
CA ASP A 139 0.70 -0.58 -14.69
C ASP A 139 -0.09 -0.95 -15.97
N MET A 140 0.54 -0.78 -17.14
CA MET A 140 -0.12 -1.07 -18.41
C MET A 140 -0.57 -2.53 -18.56
N ASN A 141 0.14 -3.48 -17.95
CA ASN A 141 -0.23 -4.90 -18.00
C ASN A 141 -1.45 -5.17 -17.11
N GLU A 142 -1.51 -4.56 -15.94
CA GLU A 142 -2.66 -4.61 -15.02
C GLU A 142 -3.88 -3.98 -15.66
N ILE A 143 -3.74 -2.79 -16.29
CA ILE A 143 -4.82 -2.11 -17.02
C ILE A 143 -5.36 -3.00 -18.15
N GLN A 144 -4.48 -3.55 -19.00
CA GLN A 144 -4.89 -4.38 -20.12
C GLN A 144 -5.65 -5.64 -19.66
N GLN A 145 -5.17 -6.30 -18.60
CA GLN A 145 -5.83 -7.50 -18.09
C GLN A 145 -7.15 -7.20 -17.41
N LEU A 146 -7.24 -6.10 -16.66
CA LEU A 146 -8.49 -5.64 -16.07
C LEU A 146 -9.53 -5.34 -17.16
N ARG A 147 -9.13 -4.66 -18.23
CA ARG A 147 -10.02 -4.40 -19.38
C ARG A 147 -10.51 -5.69 -20.01
N GLN A 148 -9.61 -6.65 -20.26
CA GLN A 148 -9.98 -7.95 -20.80
C GLN A 148 -10.96 -8.71 -19.89
N GLN A 149 -10.74 -8.73 -18.57
CA GLN A 149 -11.63 -9.43 -17.63
C GLN A 149 -12.98 -8.74 -17.44
N LEU A 150 -13.00 -7.41 -17.44
CA LEU A 150 -14.23 -6.64 -17.22
C LEU A 150 -15.03 -6.41 -18.52
N GLY A 151 -14.56 -6.95 -19.66
CA GLY A 151 -15.21 -6.80 -20.95
C GLY A 151 -15.07 -5.40 -21.58
N GLY A 152 -14.08 -4.62 -21.14
CA GLY A 152 -13.73 -3.32 -21.72
C GLY A 152 -12.88 -3.45 -22.99
N ASP A 153 -12.95 -2.47 -23.88
CA ASP A 153 -12.11 -2.45 -25.09
C ASP A 153 -10.62 -2.36 -24.69
N PRO A 154 -9.77 -3.33 -25.10
CA PRO A 154 -8.34 -3.30 -24.81
C PRO A 154 -7.64 -2.03 -25.32
N ASN A 155 -8.22 -1.34 -26.32
CA ASN A 155 -7.62 -0.21 -27.03
C ASN A 155 -8.09 1.19 -26.59
N GLU A 156 -9.00 1.29 -25.62
CA GLU A 156 -9.47 2.60 -25.14
C GLU A 156 -8.33 3.34 -24.44
N ARG A 157 -8.00 4.58 -24.81
CA ARG A 157 -6.92 5.36 -24.19
C ARG A 157 -7.40 6.08 -22.95
#